data_AF-A0A7C3KW32-F1
#
_entry.id   AF-A0A7C3KW32-F1
#
_cell.length_a   1.000
_cell.length_b   1.000
_cell.length_c   1.000
_cell.angle_alpha   90.00
_cell.angle_beta   90.00
_cell.angle_gamma   90.00
#
_symmetry.space_group_name_H-M   'P 1'
#
loop_
_entity.id
_entity.type
_entity.pdbx_description
1 polymer ?
#
loop_
_entity_poly.entity_id
_entity_poly.type
_entity_poly.pdbx_seq_one_letter_code
_entity_poly.pdbx_strand_id
1 'polypeptide(L)'
;MAFVRVDCTVNNVFCAGHAMLTDGRVLVTGGTDMRQRNNGEGFGTRFATLLVPDDSPAGAHREAAQPMGSVDPDDARWYPTNTHLPDGRQLVLS
;
A
#
# COMPACT_ATOMS: atom_id res chain seq x y z
N MET A 1 2.66 -24.40 -6.09
CA MET A 1 2.63 -22.96 -5.78
C MET A 1 1.22 -22.64 -5.34
N ALA A 2 1.03 -22.15 -4.11
CA ALA A 2 -0.27 -21.75 -3.58
C ALA A 2 -0.34 -20.22 -3.57
N PHE A 3 -1.50 -19.65 -3.92
CA PHE A 3 -1.72 -18.21 -3.97
C PHE A 3 -2.66 -17.81 -2.84
N VAL A 4 -2.30 -16.73 -2.14
CA VAL A 4 -3.15 -16.06 -1.16
C VAL A 4 -3.82 -14.86 -1.85
N ARG A 5 -5.14 -14.77 -1.74
CA ARG A 5 -5.91 -13.64 -2.27
C ARG A 5 -6.23 -12.69 -1.13
N VAL A 6 -5.85 -11.43 -1.30
CA VAL A 6 -6.27 -10.34 -0.41
C VAL A 6 -7.04 -9.31 -1.21
N ASP A 7 -8.30 -9.07 -0.83
CA ASP A 7 -9.12 -8.06 -1.49
C ASP A 7 -8.73 -6.64 -1.02
N CYS A 8 -8.60 -5.72 -1.97
CA CYS A 8 -8.27 -4.31 -1.71
C CYS A 8 -9.50 -3.43 -1.99
N THR A 9 -10.32 -3.19 -0.97
CA THR A 9 -11.61 -2.49 -1.09
C THR A 9 -11.55 -0.99 -0.78
N VAL A 10 -10.39 -0.50 -0.30
CA VAL A 10 -10.21 0.90 0.14
C VAL A 10 -9.16 1.68 -0.63
N ASN A 11 -8.10 1.02 -1.11
CA ASN A 11 -7.09 1.57 -2.03
C ASN A 11 -6.84 0.51 -3.09
N ASN A 12 -6.76 0.89 -4.37
CA ASN A 12 -6.38 -0.05 -5.42
C ASN A 12 -4.85 -0.14 -5.47
N VAL A 13 -4.29 -1.35 -5.40
CA VAL A 13 -2.83 -1.58 -5.46
C VAL A 13 -2.23 -1.33 -6.85
N PHE A 14 -3.06 -1.05 -7.86
CA PHE A 14 -2.58 -0.59 -9.16
C PHE A 14 -1.78 0.70 -9.00
N CYS A 15 -0.56 0.71 -9.56
CA CYS A 15 0.46 1.75 -9.38
C CYS A 15 1.02 1.87 -7.94
N ALA A 16 0.86 0.87 -7.08
CA ALA A 16 1.48 0.87 -5.75
C ALA A 16 2.92 0.33 -5.77
N GLY A 17 3.70 0.77 -4.80
CA GLY A 17 5.00 0.20 -4.44
C GLY A 17 4.85 -0.87 -3.36
N HIS A 18 5.73 -1.88 -3.37
CA HIS A 18 5.66 -3.02 -2.45
C HIS A 18 7.04 -3.30 -1.86
N ALA A 19 7.11 -3.57 -0.55
CA ALA A 19 8.33 -4.04 0.11
C ALA A 19 8.02 -5.14 1.13
N MET A 20 8.84 -6.18 1.14
CA MET A 20 8.85 -7.17 2.21
C MET A 20 9.52 -6.55 3.45
N LEU A 21 8.83 -6.62 4.59
CA LEU A 21 9.39 -6.24 5.88
C LEU A 21 10.12 -7.43 6.52
N THR A 22 11.00 -7.14 7.48
CA THR A 22 11.82 -8.16 8.15
C THR A 22 11.01 -9.16 8.97
N ASP A 23 9.79 -8.82 9.34
CA ASP A 23 8.85 -9.67 10.09
C ASP A 23 7.90 -10.48 9.19
N GLY A 24 8.12 -10.47 7.87
CA GLY A 24 7.32 -11.23 6.91
C GLY A 24 6.04 -10.55 6.43
N ARG A 25 5.72 -9.36 6.95
CA ARG A 25 4.63 -8.53 6.42
C ARG A 25 5.03 -7.88 5.09
N VAL A 26 4.04 -7.47 4.30
CA VAL A 26 4.25 -6.70 3.06
C VAL A 26 3.74 -5.28 3.26
N LEU A 27 4.62 -4.30 3.09
CA LEU A 27 4.24 -2.89 3.00
C LEU A 27 3.81 -2.59 1.57
N VAL A 28 2.60 -2.04 1.42
CA VAL A 28 2.06 -1.54 0.16
C VAL A 28 1.87 -0.04 0.29
N THR A 29 2.52 0.76 -0.56
CA THR A 29 2.50 2.23 -0.48
C THR A 29 1.97 2.84 -1.76
N GLY A 30 1.13 3.85 -1.63
CA GLY A 30 0.52 4.49 -2.79
C GLY A 30 -0.43 3.55 -3.53
N GLY A 31 -0.60 3.79 -4.82
CA GLY A 31 -1.60 3.12 -5.63
C GLY A 31 -2.69 4.09 -6.06
N THR A 32 -3.86 3.58 -6.42
CA THR A 32 -4.93 4.38 -7.01
C THR A 32 -6.15 4.46 -6.09
N ASP A 33 -6.56 5.68 -5.74
CA ASP A 33 -7.87 5.96 -5.16
C ASP A 33 -8.86 6.27 -6.28
N MET A 34 -9.90 5.44 -6.38
CA MET A 34 -10.95 5.54 -7.39
C MET A 34 -12.13 6.42 -6.92
N ARG A 35 -12.07 6.97 -5.70
CA ARG A 35 -13.19 7.68 -5.06
C ARG A 35 -13.18 9.19 -5.26
N GLN A 36 -12.07 9.77 -5.73
CA GLN A 36 -11.73 11.15 -5.37
C GLN A 36 -11.93 12.22 -6.45
N ARG A 37 -12.28 11.92 -7.72
CA ARG A 37 -12.64 13.01 -8.65
C ARG A 37 -13.93 12.80 -9.44
N ASN A 38 -14.72 13.87 -9.46
CA ASN A 38 -15.95 14.04 -10.23
C ASN A 38 -15.73 14.04 -11.75
N ASN A 39 -14.50 13.79 -12.23
CA ASN A 39 -14.15 13.71 -13.65
C ASN A 39 -13.87 12.26 -14.11
N GLY A 40 -13.98 11.26 -13.24
CA GLY A 40 -13.77 9.85 -13.58
C GLY A 40 -12.30 9.43 -13.68
N GLU A 41 -11.35 10.31 -13.36
CA GLU A 41 -9.94 9.97 -13.29
C GLU A 41 -9.61 9.39 -11.90
N GLY A 42 -8.84 8.31 -11.84
CA GLY A 42 -8.25 7.83 -10.59
C GLY A 42 -7.10 8.75 -10.18
N PHE A 43 -6.81 8.86 -8.88
CA PHE A 43 -5.67 9.63 -8.36
C PHE A 43 -4.75 8.75 -7.53
N GLY A 44 -3.50 9.18 -7.38
CA GLY A 44 -2.60 8.55 -6.43
C GLY A 44 -3.23 8.52 -5.04
N THR A 45 -2.87 7.54 -4.21
CA THR A 45 -3.24 7.54 -2.80
C THR A 45 -2.05 7.93 -1.94
N ARG A 46 -2.31 8.69 -0.88
CA ARG A 46 -1.29 9.03 0.15
C ARG A 46 -1.25 8.00 1.28
N PHE A 47 -1.99 6.91 1.15
CA PHE A 47 -2.08 5.87 2.15
C PHE A 47 -1.14 4.70 1.84
N ALA A 48 -0.71 4.04 2.90
CA ALA A 48 -0.02 2.76 2.90
C ALA A 48 -0.85 1.71 3.64
N THR A 49 -0.73 0.46 3.23
CA THR A 49 -1.41 -0.69 3.83
C THR A 49 -0.37 -1.75 4.15
N LEU A 50 -0.52 -2.42 5.30
CA LEU A 50 0.23 -3.64 5.59
C LEU A 50 -0.61 -4.86 5.23
N LEU A 51 -0.03 -5.78 4.47
CA LEU A 51 -0.54 -7.14 4.33
C LEU A 51 0.16 -8.01 5.37
N VAL A 52 -0.66 -8.66 6.19
CA VAL A 52 -0.23 -9.47 7.33
C VAL A 52 -0.61 -10.92 7.04
N PRO A 53 0.36 -11.80 6.77
CA PRO A 53 0.10 -13.23 6.71
C PRO A 53 -0.49 -13.74 8.02
N ASP A 54 -1.50 -14.61 7.92
CA ASP A 54 -2.15 -15.22 9.08
C ASP A 54 -2.69 -16.62 8.74
N ASP A 55 -3.19 -17.33 9.76
CA ASP A 55 -3.75 -18.67 9.61
C ASP A 55 -5.24 -18.66 9.20
N SER A 56 -5.78 -17.52 8.77
CA SER A 56 -7.17 -17.46 8.30
C SER A 56 -7.32 -18.24 6.98
N PRO A 57 -8.53 -18.64 6.57
CA PRO A 57 -8.74 -19.27 5.26
C PRO A 57 -8.31 -18.39 4.07
N ALA A 58 -8.24 -17.08 4.25
CA ALA A 58 -7.71 -16.17 3.25
C ALA A 58 -6.17 -16.22 3.18
N GLY A 59 -5.49 -16.60 4.27
CA GLY A 59 -4.04 -16.71 4.41
C GLY A 59 -3.31 -15.39 4.67
N ALA A 60 -4.04 -14.28 4.64
CA ALA A 60 -3.57 -12.96 5.06
C ALA A 60 -4.75 -12.01 5.24
N HIS A 61 -4.58 -11.03 6.12
CA HIS A 61 -5.46 -9.86 6.20
C HIS A 61 -4.68 -8.57 5.89
N ARG A 62 -5.43 -7.49 5.71
CA ARG A 62 -4.88 -6.14 5.59
C ARG A 62 -5.10 -5.39 6.90
N GLU A 63 -4.10 -4.64 7.34
CA GLU A 63 -4.31 -3.64 8.39
C GLU A 63 -5.00 -2.39 7.83
N ALA A 64 -5.50 -1.54 8.72
CA ALA A 64 -6.11 -0.27 8.33
C ALA A 64 -5.07 0.63 7.62
N ALA A 65 -5.47 1.22 6.50
CA ALA A 65 -4.59 2.08 5.73
C ALA A 65 -4.13 3.31 6.55
N GLN A 66 -2.82 3.57 6.55
CA GLN A 66 -2.19 4.65 7.31
C GLN A 66 -1.67 5.74 6.36
N PRO A 67 -1.76 7.03 6.69
CA PRO A 67 -1.11 8.08 5.89
C PRO A 67 0.41 7.88 5.84
N MET A 68 1.05 8.14 4.70
CA MET A 68 2.51 8.09 4.54
C MET A 68 3.24 9.32 5.12
N GLY A 69 2.69 9.93 6.16
CA GLY A 69 3.27 11.09 6.87
C GLY A 69 2.73 12.45 6.42
N SER A 70 2.27 12.58 5.17
CA SER A 70 1.62 13.80 4.70
C SER A 70 0.11 13.80 4.97
N VAL A 71 -0.40 14.90 5.52
CA VAL A 71 -1.84 15.22 5.53
C VAL A 71 -2.28 16.01 4.30
N ASP A 72 -1.32 16.45 3.47
CA ASP A 72 -1.58 17.15 2.23
C ASP A 72 -2.23 16.19 1.22
N PRO A 73 -3.43 16.50 0.72
CA PRO A 73 -4.07 15.69 -0.31
C PRO A 73 -3.28 15.60 -1.61
N ASP A 74 -2.37 16.55 -1.89
CA ASP A 74 -1.55 16.57 -3.10
C ASP A 74 -0.30 15.65 -3.00
N ASP A 75 0.04 15.11 -1.82
CA ASP A 75 1.11 14.11 -1.65
C ASP A 75 0.65 12.67 -1.98
N ALA A 76 -0.26 12.57 -2.94
CA ALA A 76 -0.74 11.33 -3.52
C ALA A 76 0.36 10.67 -4.35
N ARG A 77 0.57 9.35 -4.19
CA ARG A 77 1.69 8.65 -4.83
C ARG A 77 1.23 7.58 -5.81
N TRP A 78 1.72 7.70 -7.04
CA TRP A 78 1.75 6.62 -8.02
C TRP A 78 3.17 6.18 -8.28
N TYR A 79 3.31 4.89 -8.56
CA TYR A 79 4.58 4.22 -8.82
C TYR A 79 5.67 4.52 -7.77
N PRO A 80 5.35 4.53 -6.46
CA PRO A 80 6.40 4.75 -5.49
C PRO A 80 7.38 3.59 -5.50
N THR A 81 8.66 3.91 -5.30
CA THR A 81 9.71 2.93 -5.04
C THR A 81 9.98 2.86 -3.54
N ASN A 82 9.93 1.65 -2.99
CA ASN A 82 10.21 1.38 -1.59
C ASN A 82 11.65 0.86 -1.47
N THR A 83 12.48 1.54 -0.69
CA THR A 83 13.86 1.16 -0.45
C THR A 83 14.07 0.85 1.02
N HIS A 84 14.52 -0.38 1.29
CA HIS A 84 14.87 -0.82 2.63
C HIS A 84 16.09 -0.04 3.14
N LEU A 85 16.01 0.48 4.37
CA LEU A 85 17.11 1.19 5.04
C LEU A 85 17.77 0.30 6.11
N PRO A 86 19.06 0.48 6.42
CA PRO A 86 19.78 -0.38 7.37
C PRO A 86 19.20 -0.44 8.79
N ASP A 87 18.40 0.54 9.17
CA ASP A 87 17.71 0.60 10.47
C ASP A 87 16.31 -0.05 10.47
N GLY A 88 15.96 -0.76 9.39
CA GLY A 88 14.68 -1.44 9.22
C GLY A 88 13.54 -0.56 8.71
N ARG A 89 13.76 0.75 8.54
CA ARG A 89 12.77 1.64 7.93
C ARG A 89 12.68 1.43 6.41
N GLN A 90 11.61 1.95 5.82
CA GLN A 90 11.42 2.01 4.37
C GLN A 90 11.42 3.47 3.92
N LEU A 91 12.33 3.82 3.00
CA LEU A 91 12.28 5.06 2.25
C LEU A 91 11.31 4.90 1.08
N VAL A 92 10.38 5.84 0.91
CA VAL A 92 9.41 5.84 -0.19
C VAL A 92 9.66 7.08 -1.05
N LEU A 93 9.91 6.89 -2.35
CA LEU A 93 10.07 7.98 -3.32
C LEU A 93 9.13 7.81 -4.52
N SER A 94 8.74 8.89 -5.18
CA SER A 94 7.85 8.92 -6.35
C SER A 94 8.30 10.01 -7.32
#